data_AF-A0A8D0VEN8-F1
#
_entry.id   AF-A0A8D0VEN8-F1
#
_cell.length_a   1.000
_cell.length_b   1.000
_cell.length_c   1.000
_cell.angle_alpha   90.00
_cell.angle_beta   90.00
_cell.angle_gamma   90.00
#
_symmetry.space_group_name_H-M   'P 1'
#
loop_
_entity.id
_entity.type
_entity.pdbx_description
1 polymer ?
#
loop_
_entity_poly.entity_id
_entity_poly.type
_entity_poly.pdbx_seq_one_letter_code
_entity_poly.pdbx_strand_id
1 'polypeptide(L)'
;MDLNSASTVVLQVLTQATSQDTAVLKPAEEQLKQWETQPGFYSVLLNIFTNHSLDINVRWLAVLYFKNGIDRYWRRVAPHALSEEEKSTLRAGLITNFNEPINQIATQIAVLIAKVARLDCPRQWPELIPTLIESVKVQDDLRQHRALLTFYHVTKTLASKCLAADRKLFYDLASGIYSFACSLWNHHTDTFLQQVSSGNEAAVLSSLERTLLSLKVLRKLTVNGFVEPHKNMEVMGFLHGIFERLKQFLECSRSIGTDNVCRERLEKTIILFTKVLLDFLDQHPFSFTPLIQRSLEFSVSYVFTEVGEGVTFERFIVQCMNLIKMIVKNYAYKPSKNFEDSSPETLEAHKIKMAFFTYPTLTEICRRLVSHYFLLTEEELTMWEEDPEGFTVEETGGDSWKYSLRPCTEVLFIDIFHEYNQTLTPVLLEMMQTLQGPTNVEDMNALLIKDAVYNAVGLAAFELFDSVDFDQWFKNQLLPELQVVHNRYKPLRRRVIWLIGQWISVKFKSDLRPMLYEAICNLLQDQDLVV
;
A
#
# COMPACT_ATOMS: atom_id res chain seq x y z
N MET A 1 31.07 32.97 24.16
CA MET A 1 29.80 33.70 23.97
C MET A 1 28.80 33.05 24.91
N ASP A 2 28.09 33.81 25.74
CA ASP A 2 27.06 33.24 26.63
C ASP A 2 25.96 32.60 25.78
N LEU A 3 25.45 31.43 26.17
CA LEU A 3 24.45 30.66 25.40
C LEU A 3 23.19 31.50 25.14
N ASN A 4 22.85 32.39 26.07
CA ASN A 4 21.72 33.32 25.93
C ASN A 4 21.96 34.36 24.83
N SER A 5 23.17 34.94 24.78
CA SER A 5 23.54 35.91 23.73
C SER A 5 23.60 35.26 22.34
N ALA A 6 24.10 34.02 22.25
CA ALA A 6 24.11 33.25 21.01
C ALA A 6 22.68 32.92 20.54
N SER A 7 21.79 32.58 21.48
CA SER A 7 20.38 32.27 21.19
C SER A 7 19.65 33.43 20.52
N THR A 8 19.81 34.66 21.02
CA THR A 8 19.19 35.85 20.44
C THR A 8 19.66 36.11 19.00
N VAL A 9 20.97 35.97 18.75
CA VAL A 9 21.55 36.21 17.42
C VAL A 9 21.08 35.16 16.41
N VAL A 10 21.12 33.87 16.78
CA VAL A 10 20.64 32.78 15.90
C VAL A 10 19.14 32.92 15.63
N LEU A 11 18.34 33.28 16.63
CA LEU A 11 16.91 33.51 16.47
C LEU A 11 16.61 34.66 15.48
N GLN A 12 17.36 35.75 15.56
CA GLN A 12 17.20 36.88 14.65
C GLN A 12 17.51 36.46 13.20
N VAL A 13 18.59 35.73 12.98
CA VAL A 13 18.97 35.27 11.63
C VAL A 13 18.00 34.21 11.10
N LEU A 14 17.50 33.30 11.94
CA LEU A 14 16.44 32.37 11.54
C LEU A 14 15.16 33.11 11.13
N THR A 15 14.77 34.15 11.86
CA THR A 15 13.64 35.00 11.49
C THR A 15 13.85 35.63 10.10
N GLN A 16 15.05 36.18 9.84
CA GLN A 16 15.40 36.73 8.54
C GLN A 16 15.37 35.68 7.42
N ALA A 17 15.80 34.45 7.70
CA ALA A 17 15.76 33.33 6.76
C ALA A 17 14.33 32.83 6.43
N THR A 18 13.31 33.27 7.18
CA THR A 18 11.89 33.03 6.85
C THR A 18 11.26 34.14 6.00
N SER A 19 12.00 35.21 5.69
CA SER A 19 11.52 36.33 4.89
C SER A 19 11.24 35.93 3.43
N GLN A 20 10.23 36.54 2.82
CA GLN A 20 9.99 36.43 1.37
C GLN A 20 10.94 37.32 0.55
N ASP A 21 11.62 38.28 1.19
CA ASP A 21 12.61 39.13 0.52
C ASP A 21 13.94 38.38 0.35
N THR A 22 14.30 38.11 -0.91
CA THR A 22 15.53 37.40 -1.27
C THR A 22 16.79 38.15 -0.81
N ALA A 23 16.77 39.48 -0.71
CA ALA A 23 17.90 40.27 -0.23
C ALA A 23 18.18 40.07 1.27
N VAL A 24 17.16 39.67 2.04
CA VAL A 24 17.27 39.37 3.47
C VAL A 24 17.52 37.88 3.72
N LEU A 25 16.82 37.02 2.96
CA LEU A 25 16.89 35.56 3.10
C LEU A 25 18.29 35.02 2.76
N LYS A 26 18.87 35.39 1.61
CA LYS A 26 20.14 34.80 1.14
C LYS A 26 21.31 35.03 2.10
N PRO A 27 21.56 36.25 2.62
CA PRO A 27 22.60 36.45 3.62
C PRO A 27 22.35 35.68 4.90
N ALA A 28 21.09 35.55 5.33
CA ALA A 28 20.72 34.81 6.53
C ALA A 28 21.00 33.31 6.39
N GLU A 29 20.66 32.70 5.25
CA GLU A 29 20.98 31.29 4.97
C GLU A 29 22.49 31.02 4.94
N GLU A 30 23.26 31.90 4.29
CA GLU A 30 24.72 31.77 4.24
C GLU A 30 25.33 31.88 5.65
N GLN A 31 24.80 32.79 6.48
CA GLN A 31 25.23 32.94 7.86
C GLN A 31 24.92 31.71 8.71
N LEU A 32 23.71 31.13 8.57
CA LEU A 32 23.33 29.90 9.27
C LEU A 32 24.21 28.72 8.85
N LYS A 33 24.53 28.63 7.56
CA LYS A 33 25.44 27.60 7.03
C LYS A 33 26.84 27.69 7.63
N GLN A 34 27.36 28.90 7.83
CA GLN A 34 28.67 29.09 8.50
C GLN A 34 28.63 28.64 9.97
N TRP A 35 27.50 28.82 10.65
CA TRP A 35 27.33 28.42 12.05
C TRP A 35 27.09 26.94 12.28
N GLU A 36 26.76 26.15 11.26
CA GLU A 36 26.56 24.70 11.38
C GLU A 36 27.76 23.97 12.03
N THR A 37 28.97 24.52 11.92
CA THR A 37 30.20 23.91 12.46
C THR A 37 30.60 24.47 13.83
N GLN A 38 29.86 25.45 14.37
CA GLN A 38 30.20 26.11 15.62
C GLN A 38 29.65 25.33 16.83
N PRO A 39 30.47 25.09 17.88
CA PRO A 39 30.00 24.40 19.08
C PRO A 39 28.80 25.08 19.72
N GLY A 40 27.78 24.30 20.09
CA GLY A 40 26.57 24.81 20.74
C GLY A 40 25.49 25.34 19.78
N PHE A 41 25.76 25.43 18.47
CA PHE A 41 24.75 25.84 17.49
C PHE A 41 23.50 24.96 17.55
N TYR A 42 23.67 23.63 17.60
CA TYR A 42 22.55 22.70 17.68
C TYR A 42 21.80 22.76 19.01
N SER A 43 22.49 23.08 20.10
CA SER A 43 21.87 23.33 21.41
C SER A 43 20.99 24.58 21.36
N VAL A 44 21.42 25.61 20.65
CA VAL A 44 20.60 26.81 20.40
C VAL A 44 19.38 26.46 19.55
N LEU A 45 19.54 25.70 18.46
CA LEU A 45 18.40 25.27 17.63
C LEU A 45 17.37 24.47 18.44
N LEU A 46 17.82 23.56 19.30
CA LEU A 46 16.98 22.81 20.23
C LEU A 46 16.14 23.73 21.12
N ASN A 47 16.78 24.73 21.74
CA ASN A 47 16.09 25.70 22.59
C ASN A 47 15.08 26.54 21.79
N ILE A 48 15.40 26.89 20.55
CA ILE A 48 14.51 27.67 19.68
C ILE A 48 13.27 26.86 19.33
N PHE A 49 13.41 25.65 18.79
CA PHE A 49 12.22 24.90 18.37
C PHE A 49 11.41 24.33 19.54
N THR A 50 11.99 24.18 20.74
CA THR A 50 11.23 23.79 21.95
C THR A 50 10.51 24.97 22.61
N ASN A 51 10.82 26.22 22.24
CA ASN A 51 10.11 27.39 22.75
C ASN A 51 8.82 27.64 21.96
N HIS A 52 7.68 27.23 22.53
CA HIS A 52 6.36 27.35 21.90
C HIS A 52 5.87 28.81 21.74
N SER A 53 6.56 29.78 22.33
CA SER A 53 6.23 31.21 22.20
C SER A 53 6.77 31.84 20.91
N LEU A 54 7.64 31.14 20.19
CA LEU A 54 8.23 31.62 18.94
C LEU A 54 7.38 31.27 17.72
N ASP A 55 7.58 32.01 16.64
CA ASP A 55 6.88 31.81 15.37
C ASP A 55 7.05 30.38 14.82
N ILE A 56 5.98 29.85 14.24
CA ILE A 56 5.91 28.46 13.74
C ILE A 56 6.95 28.23 12.64
N ASN A 57 7.13 29.18 11.72
CA ASN A 57 8.06 29.01 10.60
C ASN A 57 9.51 29.04 11.08
N VAL A 58 9.82 29.90 12.05
CA VAL A 58 11.15 29.99 12.67
C VAL A 58 11.50 28.69 13.39
N ARG A 59 10.57 28.17 14.21
CA ARG A 59 10.75 26.89 14.92
C ARG A 59 10.89 25.73 13.94
N TRP A 60 10.06 25.70 12.89
CA TRP A 60 10.13 24.67 11.86
C TRP A 60 11.47 24.68 11.13
N LEU A 61 11.96 25.86 10.73
CA LEU A 61 13.26 26.03 10.08
C LEU A 61 14.41 25.57 11.00
N ALA A 62 14.33 25.89 12.30
CA ALA A 62 15.32 25.43 13.29
C ALA A 62 15.39 23.89 13.39
N VAL A 63 14.23 23.20 13.41
CA VAL A 63 14.21 21.73 13.39
C VAL A 63 14.83 21.18 12.10
N LEU A 64 14.61 21.84 10.96
CA LEU A 64 15.19 21.41 9.69
C LEU A 64 16.71 21.54 9.65
N TYR A 65 17.27 22.67 10.11
CA TYR A 65 18.73 22.84 10.20
C TYR A 65 19.35 21.79 11.12
N PHE A 66 18.73 21.50 12.27
CA PHE A 66 19.21 20.43 13.14
C PHE A 66 19.14 19.08 12.42
N LYS A 67 17.99 18.73 11.84
CA LYS A 67 17.82 17.47 11.10
C LYS A 67 18.87 17.27 10.00
N ASN A 68 19.18 18.32 9.23
CA ASN A 68 20.20 18.27 8.18
C ASN A 68 21.61 18.17 8.78
N GLY A 69 21.85 18.82 9.91
CA GLY A 69 23.09 18.71 10.68
C GLY A 69 23.40 17.30 11.14
N ILE A 70 22.39 16.47 11.45
CA ILE A 70 22.60 15.06 11.83
C ILE A 70 23.32 14.29 10.72
N ASP A 71 22.90 14.48 9.47
CA ASP A 71 23.49 13.73 8.34
C ASP A 71 24.94 14.15 8.06
N ARG A 72 25.27 15.42 8.35
CA ARG A 72 26.57 16.04 8.07
C ARG A 72 27.59 15.87 9.19
N TYR A 73 27.20 16.11 10.45
CA TYR A 73 28.16 16.31 11.56
C TYR A 73 27.99 15.35 12.74
N TRP A 74 27.00 14.44 12.73
CA TRP A 74 26.79 13.53 13.87
C TRP A 74 27.78 12.37 13.93
N ARG A 75 28.23 11.86 12.77
CA ARG A 75 29.16 10.73 12.72
C ARG A 75 30.54 11.14 13.21
N ARG A 76 31.19 10.30 14.03
CA ARG A 76 32.53 10.58 14.59
C ARG A 76 33.62 10.87 13.55
N VAL A 77 33.50 10.28 12.36
CA VAL A 77 34.45 10.45 11.25
C VAL A 77 34.12 11.65 10.35
N ALA A 78 33.02 12.37 10.62
CA ALA A 78 32.64 13.51 9.81
C ALA A 78 33.60 14.69 10.03
N PRO A 79 33.90 15.49 8.98
CA PRO A 79 34.52 16.78 9.16
C PRO A 79 33.68 17.63 10.11
N HIS A 80 34.32 18.30 11.07
CA HIS A 80 33.64 19.13 12.09
C HIS A 80 32.59 18.36 12.90
N ALA A 81 32.85 17.08 13.20
CA ALA A 81 31.94 16.26 13.97
C ALA A 81 31.64 16.87 15.36
N LEU A 82 30.37 16.76 15.78
CA LEU A 82 29.96 17.17 17.12
C LEU A 82 30.69 16.37 18.20
N SER A 83 31.01 17.03 19.31
CA SER A 83 31.62 16.37 20.47
C SER A 83 30.64 15.39 21.11
N GLU A 84 31.14 14.34 21.76
CA GLU A 84 30.27 13.38 22.45
C GLU A 84 29.54 14.02 23.65
N GLU A 85 30.15 15.03 24.29
CA GLU A 85 29.51 15.84 25.33
C GLU A 85 28.28 16.58 24.78
N GLU A 86 28.45 17.29 23.66
CA GLU A 86 27.35 18.01 23.00
C GLU A 86 26.26 17.04 22.55
N LYS A 87 26.61 15.90 21.93
CA LYS A 87 25.63 14.86 21.55
C LYS A 87 24.87 14.34 22.75
N SER A 88 25.53 14.15 23.90
CA SER A 88 24.88 13.68 25.13
C SER A 88 23.80 14.67 25.59
N THR A 89 24.12 15.95 25.65
CA THR A 89 23.18 17.02 26.01
C THR A 89 22.02 17.12 25.02
N LEU A 90 22.32 17.08 23.71
CA LEU A 90 21.31 17.14 22.66
C LEU A 90 20.33 15.96 22.75
N ARG A 91 20.84 14.74 22.98
CA ARG A 91 20.01 13.55 23.16
C ARG A 91 19.10 13.68 24.38
N ALA A 92 19.63 14.09 25.53
CA ALA A 92 18.81 14.31 26.72
C ALA A 92 17.68 15.33 26.45
N GLY A 93 18.00 16.45 25.82
CA GLY A 93 17.02 17.48 25.49
C GLY A 93 15.95 17.03 24.49
N LEU A 94 16.31 16.22 23.49
CA LEU A 94 15.37 15.70 22.48
C LEU A 94 14.26 14.79 23.05
N ILE A 95 14.49 14.14 24.19
CA ILE A 95 13.50 13.24 24.83
C ILE A 95 12.92 13.82 26.13
N THR A 96 13.20 15.09 26.43
CA THR A 96 12.74 15.71 27.69
C THR A 96 11.23 15.97 27.67
N ASN A 97 10.69 16.48 26.56
CA ASN A 97 9.29 16.90 26.48
C ASN A 97 8.62 16.49 25.16
N PHE A 98 7.50 15.76 25.25
CA PHE A 98 6.68 15.36 24.10
C PHE A 98 5.41 16.21 24.01
N ASN A 99 5.47 17.53 24.10
CA ASN A 99 4.29 18.40 24.23
C ASN A 99 4.08 19.38 23.06
N GLU A 100 4.71 19.14 21.91
CA GLU A 100 4.59 20.02 20.74
C GLU A 100 3.13 20.15 20.25
N PRO A 101 2.52 21.35 20.28
CA PRO A 101 1.15 21.54 19.81
C PRO A 101 1.02 21.41 18.28
N ILE A 102 2.03 21.80 17.50
CA ILE A 102 1.93 21.87 16.04
C ILE A 102 2.35 20.55 15.38
N ASN A 103 1.40 19.86 14.73
CA ASN A 103 1.62 18.56 14.08
C ASN A 103 2.80 18.54 13.09
N GLN A 104 2.98 19.61 12.31
CA GLN A 104 4.06 19.72 11.32
C GLN A 104 5.44 19.73 11.99
N ILE A 105 5.60 20.48 13.10
CA ILE A 105 6.84 20.54 13.87
C ILE A 105 7.06 19.20 14.60
N ALA A 106 6.01 18.65 15.22
CA ALA A 106 6.06 17.36 15.91
C ALA A 106 6.57 16.24 14.99
N THR A 107 6.12 16.21 13.74
CA THR A 107 6.58 15.25 12.74
C THR A 107 8.06 15.43 12.43
N GLN A 108 8.55 16.67 12.29
CA GLN A 108 9.97 16.92 12.06
C GLN A 108 10.83 16.53 13.28
N ILE A 109 10.37 16.79 14.50
CA ILE A 109 11.05 16.38 15.74
C ILE A 109 11.11 14.84 15.82
N ALA A 110 10.02 14.14 15.55
CA ALA A 110 9.98 12.67 15.52
C ALA A 110 10.97 12.08 14.50
N VAL A 111 11.07 12.68 13.31
CA VAL A 111 12.04 12.28 12.28
C VAL A 111 13.48 12.60 12.68
N LEU A 112 13.71 13.75 13.31
CA LEU A 112 15.02 14.14 13.86
C LEU A 112 15.49 13.12 14.91
N ILE A 113 14.65 12.81 15.89
CA ILE A 113 14.93 11.79 16.93
C ILE A 113 15.22 10.44 16.28
N ALA A 114 14.43 10.02 15.29
CA ALA A 114 14.64 8.77 14.61
C ALA A 114 15.96 8.72 13.81
N LYS A 115 16.38 9.84 13.20
CA LYS A 115 17.69 9.95 12.53
C LYS A 115 18.84 9.77 13.51
N VAL A 116 18.77 10.42 14.68
CA VAL A 116 19.76 10.22 15.74
C VAL A 116 19.74 8.78 16.24
N ALA A 117 18.55 8.21 16.46
CA ALA A 117 18.37 6.82 16.88
C ALA A 117 19.00 5.82 15.90
N ARG A 118 18.94 6.08 14.58
CA ARG A 118 19.58 5.22 13.57
C ARG A 118 21.08 5.02 13.83
N LEU A 119 21.74 6.08 14.29
CA LEU A 119 23.18 6.13 14.51
C LEU A 119 23.56 5.61 15.90
N ASP A 120 22.77 5.98 16.91
CA ASP A 120 23.18 5.83 18.32
C ASP A 120 22.41 4.74 19.09
N CYS A 121 21.21 4.34 18.64
CA CYS A 121 20.40 3.35 19.36
C CYS A 121 20.82 1.91 19.00
N PRO A 122 20.86 0.98 19.98
CA PRO A 122 20.65 1.20 21.42
C PRO A 122 21.93 1.55 22.20
N ARG A 123 23.12 1.42 21.58
CA ARG A 123 24.39 1.39 22.32
C ARG A 123 24.77 2.71 22.98
N GLN A 124 24.64 3.81 22.25
CA GLN A 124 25.03 5.13 22.73
C GLN A 124 23.85 5.88 23.35
N TRP A 125 22.61 5.48 23.04
CA TRP A 125 21.39 6.11 23.56
C TRP A 125 20.36 5.08 24.07
N PRO A 126 20.68 4.33 25.15
CA PRO A 126 19.83 3.25 25.66
C PRO A 126 18.51 3.73 26.27
N GLU A 127 18.42 4.97 26.73
CA GLU A 127 17.27 5.56 27.42
C GLU A 127 16.11 5.89 26.48
N LEU A 128 16.36 6.03 25.18
CA LEU A 128 15.37 6.49 24.20
C LEU A 128 14.09 5.63 24.21
N ILE A 129 14.22 4.31 24.07
CA ILE A 129 13.06 3.41 23.99
C ILE A 129 12.29 3.37 25.33
N PRO A 130 12.93 3.18 26.49
CA PRO A 130 12.26 3.29 27.79
C PRO A 130 11.49 4.61 27.97
N THR A 131 12.11 5.76 27.66
CA THR A 131 11.47 7.07 27.81
C THR A 131 10.24 7.24 26.89
N LEU A 132 10.31 6.70 25.67
CA LEU A 132 9.16 6.69 24.76
C LEU A 132 8.01 5.82 25.28
N ILE A 133 8.32 4.61 25.77
CA ILE A 133 7.32 3.70 26.34
C ILE A 133 6.61 4.35 27.53
N GLU A 134 7.36 4.93 28.45
CA GLU A 134 6.77 5.60 29.62
C GLU A 134 5.95 6.82 29.20
N SER A 135 6.41 7.60 28.22
CA SER A 135 5.66 8.77 27.74
C SER A 135 4.36 8.40 27.02
N VAL A 136 4.30 7.24 26.37
CA VAL A 136 3.06 6.71 25.75
C VAL A 136 2.04 6.26 26.81
N LYS A 137 2.48 5.84 28.00
CA LYS A 137 1.58 5.42 29.09
C LYS A 137 0.91 6.59 29.81
N VAL A 138 1.40 7.82 29.63
CA VAL A 138 0.88 9.01 30.31
C VAL A 138 -0.55 9.31 29.85
N GLN A 139 -1.42 9.67 30.79
CA GLN A 139 -2.81 10.08 30.56
C GLN A 139 -2.91 11.55 30.13
N ASP A 140 -2.12 11.93 29.13
CA ASP A 140 -2.19 13.24 28.48
C ASP A 140 -2.24 13.01 26.97
N ASP A 141 -3.34 13.40 26.33
CA ASP A 141 -3.64 13.06 24.93
C ASP A 141 -2.54 13.55 23.98
N LEU A 142 -2.09 14.79 24.16
CA LEU A 142 -1.07 15.39 23.32
C LEU A 142 0.26 14.65 23.50
N ARG A 143 0.70 14.47 24.75
CA ARG A 143 1.96 13.81 25.08
C ARG A 143 2.01 12.38 24.61
N GLN A 144 0.95 11.63 24.86
CA GLN A 144 0.82 10.26 24.40
C GLN A 144 0.90 10.20 22.87
N HIS A 145 0.19 11.07 22.16
CA HIS A 145 0.24 11.11 20.70
C HIS A 145 1.66 11.44 20.19
N ARG A 146 2.34 12.46 20.76
CA ARG A 146 3.69 12.86 20.32
C ARG A 146 4.73 11.78 20.59
N ALA A 147 4.63 11.12 21.75
CA ALA A 147 5.49 10.00 22.09
C ALA A 147 5.25 8.82 21.13
N LEU A 148 3.98 8.49 20.81
CA LEU A 148 3.64 7.41 19.90
C LEU A 148 4.08 7.69 18.45
N LEU A 149 3.94 8.93 17.99
CA LEU A 149 4.45 9.39 16.69
C LEU A 149 5.97 9.19 16.61
N THR A 150 6.69 9.62 17.65
CA THR A 150 8.15 9.46 17.74
C THR A 150 8.55 7.99 17.79
N PHE A 151 7.83 7.19 18.59
CA PHE A 151 8.05 5.76 18.70
C PHE A 151 7.86 5.02 17.37
N TYR A 152 6.86 5.42 16.58
CA TYR A 152 6.71 4.94 15.21
C TYR A 152 7.91 5.28 14.34
N HIS A 153 8.35 6.54 14.31
CA HIS A 153 9.46 6.97 13.45
C HIS A 153 10.78 6.29 13.85
N VAL A 154 11.05 6.13 15.15
CA VAL A 154 12.20 5.40 15.69
C VAL A 154 12.13 3.93 15.27
N THR A 155 11.03 3.24 15.56
CA THR A 155 10.85 1.82 15.20
C THR A 155 10.98 1.59 13.70
N LYS A 156 10.35 2.43 12.87
CA LYS A 156 10.49 2.39 11.39
C LYS A 156 11.94 2.50 10.95
N THR A 157 12.68 3.43 11.56
CA THR A 157 14.06 3.72 11.15
C THR A 157 15.00 2.59 11.56
N LEU A 158 14.83 2.03 12.75
CA LEU A 158 15.62 0.89 13.22
C LEU A 158 15.30 -0.39 12.41
N ALA A 159 14.03 -0.64 12.10
CA ALA A 159 13.60 -1.77 11.26
C ALA A 159 14.23 -1.76 9.85
N SER A 160 14.58 -0.58 9.32
CA SER A 160 15.15 -0.44 7.98
C SER A 160 16.66 -0.73 7.89
N LYS A 161 17.33 -1.07 9.00
CA LYS A 161 18.77 -1.38 9.00
C LYS A 161 18.98 -2.82 8.52
N CYS A 162 19.66 -2.98 7.37
CA CYS A 162 19.79 -4.28 6.70
C CYS A 162 21.03 -5.09 7.12
N LEU A 163 22.00 -4.51 7.84
CA LEU A 163 23.19 -5.23 8.28
C LEU A 163 22.82 -6.28 9.34
N ALA A 164 23.44 -7.46 9.29
CA ALA A 164 23.11 -8.58 10.17
C ALA A 164 23.19 -8.22 11.67
N ALA A 165 24.23 -7.48 12.07
CA ALA A 165 24.39 -7.02 13.45
C ALA A 165 23.26 -6.08 13.89
N ASP A 166 22.79 -5.20 12.99
CA ASP A 166 21.69 -4.28 13.27
C ASP A 166 20.34 -4.99 13.31
N ARG A 167 20.12 -5.96 12.40
CA ARG A 167 18.92 -6.82 12.41
C ARG A 167 18.80 -7.57 13.74
N LYS A 168 19.91 -8.14 14.22
CA LYS A 168 19.94 -8.80 15.53
C LYS A 168 19.52 -7.86 16.67
N LEU A 169 20.07 -6.65 16.70
CA LEU A 169 19.67 -5.65 17.69
C LEU A 169 18.19 -5.28 17.59
N PHE A 170 17.64 -5.23 16.37
CA PHE A 170 16.21 -5.00 16.18
C PHE A 170 15.35 -6.19 16.62
N TYR A 171 15.82 -7.44 16.46
CA TYR A 171 15.13 -8.63 16.98
C TYR A 171 15.06 -8.62 18.51
N ASP A 172 16.17 -8.27 19.17
CA ASP A 172 16.23 -8.14 20.63
C ASP A 172 15.27 -7.05 21.12
N LEU A 173 15.28 -5.89 20.44
CA LEU A 173 14.36 -4.79 20.71
C LEU A 173 12.89 -5.23 20.54
N ALA A 174 12.56 -5.82 19.39
CA ALA A 174 11.20 -6.23 19.06
C ALA A 174 10.68 -7.24 20.09
N SER A 175 11.49 -8.24 20.44
CA SER A 175 11.13 -9.24 21.46
C SER A 175 10.85 -8.60 22.82
N GLY A 176 11.60 -7.56 23.20
CA GLY A 176 11.41 -6.88 24.48
C GLY A 176 10.18 -5.96 24.57
N ILE A 177 9.64 -5.51 23.43
CA ILE A 177 8.56 -4.50 23.40
C ILE A 177 7.28 -4.97 22.70
N TYR A 178 7.27 -6.16 22.10
CA TYR A 178 6.14 -6.62 21.27
C TYR A 178 4.83 -6.69 22.05
N SER A 179 4.86 -7.32 23.24
CA SER A 179 3.69 -7.50 24.10
C SER A 179 3.08 -6.14 24.48
N PHE A 180 3.91 -5.19 24.89
CA PHE A 180 3.49 -3.81 25.17
C PHE A 180 2.85 -3.14 23.94
N ALA A 181 3.49 -3.23 22.77
CA ALA A 181 2.96 -2.64 21.54
C ALA A 181 1.62 -3.27 21.14
N CYS A 182 1.44 -4.57 21.36
CA CYS A 182 0.21 -5.30 21.11
C CYS A 182 -0.91 -4.85 22.05
N SER A 183 -0.66 -4.80 23.36
CA SER A 183 -1.62 -4.30 24.35
C SER A 183 -2.02 -2.86 24.08
N LEU A 184 -1.06 -2.01 23.72
CA LEU A 184 -1.30 -0.61 23.39
C LEU A 184 -2.22 -0.45 22.18
N TRP A 185 -1.94 -1.19 21.11
CA TRP A 185 -2.78 -1.17 19.91
C TRP A 185 -4.19 -1.69 20.18
N ASN A 186 -4.33 -2.79 20.94
CA ASN A 186 -5.65 -3.30 21.33
C ASN A 186 -6.44 -2.24 22.11
N HIS A 187 -5.83 -1.61 23.10
CA HIS A 187 -6.46 -0.55 23.89
C HIS A 187 -6.93 0.63 23.03
N HIS A 188 -6.07 1.14 22.14
CA HIS A 188 -6.46 2.24 21.24
C HIS A 188 -7.56 1.83 20.25
N THR A 189 -7.48 0.60 19.73
CA THR A 189 -8.49 0.05 18.81
C THR A 189 -9.85 -0.08 19.50
N ASP A 190 -9.88 -0.64 20.71
CA ASP A 190 -11.12 -0.79 21.48
C ASP A 190 -11.70 0.59 21.87
N THR A 191 -10.84 1.55 22.21
CA THR A 191 -11.27 2.93 22.48
C THR A 191 -11.92 3.56 21.25
N PHE A 192 -11.33 3.39 20.06
CA PHE A 192 -11.92 3.88 18.81
C PHE A 192 -13.29 3.22 18.54
N LEU A 193 -13.39 1.90 18.67
CA LEU A 193 -14.63 1.16 18.42
C LEU A 193 -15.75 1.53 19.42
N GLN A 194 -15.40 1.95 20.65
CA GLN A 194 -16.36 2.50 21.59
C GLN A 194 -16.80 3.92 21.19
N GLN A 195 -15.84 4.76 20.76
CA GLN A 195 -16.09 6.16 20.43
C GLN A 195 -16.84 6.36 19.11
N VAL A 196 -16.68 5.48 18.12
CA VAL A 196 -17.41 5.58 16.85
C VAL A 196 -18.93 5.56 17.06
N SER A 197 -19.41 4.87 18.09
CA SER A 197 -20.82 4.80 18.47
C SER A 197 -21.31 6.05 19.23
N SER A 198 -20.40 6.89 19.74
CA SER A 198 -20.71 8.07 20.55
C SER A 198 -20.97 9.36 19.77
N GLY A 199 -20.62 9.40 18.47
CA GLY A 199 -20.84 10.55 17.60
C GLY A 199 -19.92 11.76 17.79
N ASN A 200 -18.94 11.73 18.70
CA ASN A 200 -17.97 12.81 18.87
C ASN A 200 -16.82 12.69 17.84
N GLU A 201 -16.92 13.43 16.74
CA GLU A 201 -15.97 13.37 15.62
C GLU A 201 -14.52 13.66 16.03
N ALA A 202 -14.28 14.65 16.90
CA ALA A 202 -12.92 14.99 17.33
C ALA A 202 -12.28 13.87 18.16
N ALA A 203 -13.07 13.24 19.04
CA ALA A 203 -12.61 12.09 19.83
C ALA A 203 -12.34 10.88 18.92
N VAL A 204 -13.24 10.60 17.98
CA VAL A 204 -13.11 9.51 16.99
C VAL A 204 -11.84 9.70 16.15
N LEU A 205 -11.59 10.91 15.64
CA LEU A 205 -10.40 11.19 14.86
C LEU A 205 -9.12 10.97 15.70
N SER A 206 -9.09 11.47 16.93
CA SER A 206 -7.95 11.31 17.84
C SER A 206 -7.65 9.84 18.19
N SER A 207 -8.68 9.05 18.53
CA SER A 207 -8.50 7.61 18.80
C SER A 207 -8.10 6.82 17.56
N LEU A 208 -8.62 7.19 16.39
CA LEU A 208 -8.23 6.59 15.11
C LEU A 208 -6.77 6.89 14.75
N GLU A 209 -6.28 8.11 14.99
CA GLU A 209 -4.87 8.46 14.77
C GLU A 209 -3.93 7.66 15.67
N ARG A 210 -4.27 7.47 16.96
CA ARG A 210 -3.51 6.60 17.88
C ARG A 210 -3.55 5.13 17.46
N THR A 211 -4.70 4.65 17.03
CA THR A 211 -4.85 3.29 16.48
C THR A 211 -3.96 3.09 15.26
N LEU A 212 -3.95 4.06 14.34
CA LEU A 212 -3.11 4.01 13.15
C LEU A 212 -1.61 4.02 13.51
N LEU A 213 -1.16 4.90 14.42
CA LEU A 213 0.26 4.98 14.78
C LEU A 213 0.74 3.71 15.51
N SER A 214 -0.06 3.17 16.43
CA SER A 214 0.26 1.91 17.13
C SER A 214 0.28 0.72 16.18
N LEU A 215 -0.65 0.64 15.23
CA LEU A 215 -0.63 -0.37 14.16
C LEU A 215 0.60 -0.25 13.26
N LYS A 216 1.04 0.98 12.95
CA LYS A 216 2.28 1.21 12.19
C LYS A 216 3.53 0.71 12.93
N VAL A 217 3.58 0.86 14.25
CA VAL A 217 4.65 0.29 15.09
C VAL A 217 4.59 -1.23 15.00
N LEU A 218 3.44 -1.83 15.28
CA LEU A 218 3.26 -3.29 15.24
C LEU A 218 3.64 -3.88 13.89
N ARG A 219 3.17 -3.30 12.77
CA ARG A 219 3.56 -3.75 11.43
C ARG A 219 5.09 -3.88 11.29
N LYS A 220 5.85 -2.90 11.78
CA LYS A 220 7.32 -2.93 11.68
C LYS A 220 7.94 -4.00 12.56
N LEU A 221 7.43 -4.18 13.78
CA LEU A 221 7.87 -5.22 14.70
C LEU A 221 7.52 -6.63 14.19
N THR A 222 6.29 -6.84 13.73
CA THR A 222 5.82 -8.14 13.21
C THR A 222 6.59 -8.57 11.96
N VAL A 223 6.80 -7.66 11.01
CA VAL A 223 7.42 -8.00 9.72
C VAL A 223 8.95 -8.10 9.84
N ASN A 224 9.61 -7.25 10.64
CA ASN A 224 11.07 -7.15 10.65
C ASN A 224 11.71 -7.58 11.97
N GLY A 225 10.92 -7.88 13.01
CA GLY A 225 11.41 -8.10 14.37
C GLY A 225 11.70 -9.55 14.75
N PHE A 226 11.41 -10.51 13.86
CA PHE A 226 11.59 -11.93 14.15
C PHE A 226 12.16 -12.66 12.93
N VAL A 227 13.02 -13.65 13.19
CA VAL A 227 13.56 -14.54 12.15
C VAL A 227 12.53 -15.59 11.76
N GLU A 228 11.88 -16.20 12.76
CA GLU A 228 10.83 -17.22 12.59
C GLU A 228 9.56 -16.77 13.32
N PRO A 229 8.83 -15.77 12.79
CA PRO A 229 7.71 -15.16 13.48
C PRO A 229 6.58 -16.13 13.84
N HIS A 230 6.39 -17.21 13.07
CA HIS A 230 5.39 -18.24 13.36
C HIS A 230 5.61 -18.98 14.69
N LYS A 231 6.84 -18.97 15.24
CA LYS A 231 7.13 -19.55 16.56
C LYS A 231 6.70 -18.66 17.72
N ASN A 232 6.41 -17.39 17.47
CA ASN A 232 5.95 -16.46 18.49
C ASN A 232 4.41 -16.41 18.54
N MET A 233 3.84 -16.88 19.64
CA MET A 233 2.39 -16.94 19.83
C MET A 233 1.71 -15.57 19.81
N GLU A 234 2.34 -14.52 20.34
CA GLU A 234 1.76 -13.18 20.33
C GLU A 234 1.73 -12.60 18.91
N VAL A 235 2.78 -12.87 18.12
CA VAL A 235 2.84 -12.47 16.71
C VAL A 235 1.72 -13.13 15.92
N MET A 236 1.56 -14.45 16.05
CA MET A 236 0.51 -15.17 15.36
C MET A 236 -0.88 -14.79 15.89
N GLY A 237 -1.04 -14.58 17.21
CA GLY A 237 -2.29 -14.12 17.80
C GLY A 237 -2.72 -12.75 17.26
N PHE A 238 -1.77 -11.80 17.14
CA PHE A 238 -2.01 -10.52 16.50
C PHE A 238 -2.46 -10.68 15.04
N LEU A 239 -1.74 -11.47 14.23
CA LEU A 239 -2.05 -11.67 12.81
C LEU A 239 -3.43 -12.31 12.61
N HIS A 240 -3.82 -13.27 13.45
CA HIS A 240 -5.19 -13.83 13.42
C HIS A 240 -6.24 -12.80 13.86
N GLY A 241 -5.91 -11.96 14.83
CA GLY A 241 -6.78 -10.88 15.33
C GLY A 241 -7.06 -9.79 14.29
N ILE A 242 -6.13 -9.56 13.34
CA ILE A 242 -6.30 -8.56 12.26
C ILE A 242 -7.59 -8.81 11.47
N PHE A 243 -7.93 -10.05 11.16
CA PHE A 243 -9.14 -10.35 10.37
C PHE A 243 -10.41 -9.92 11.09
N GLU A 244 -10.49 -10.10 12.41
CA GLU A 244 -11.65 -9.66 13.19
C GLU A 244 -11.73 -8.14 13.26
N ARG A 245 -10.58 -7.48 13.48
CA ARG A 245 -10.53 -6.00 13.48
C ARG A 245 -10.85 -5.41 12.11
N LEU A 246 -10.43 -6.05 11.02
CA LEU A 246 -10.79 -5.65 9.66
C LEU A 246 -12.31 -5.67 9.47
N LYS A 247 -13.01 -6.73 9.89
CA LYS A 247 -14.47 -6.80 9.82
C LYS A 247 -15.12 -5.65 10.59
N GLN A 248 -14.68 -5.42 11.83
CA GLN A 248 -15.20 -4.34 12.67
C GLN A 248 -15.01 -2.95 12.01
N PHE A 249 -13.84 -2.69 11.43
CA PHE A 249 -13.53 -1.41 10.78
C PHE A 249 -14.27 -1.22 9.45
N LEU A 250 -14.48 -2.30 8.69
CA LEU A 250 -15.32 -2.26 7.49
C LEU A 250 -16.78 -1.93 7.85
N GLU A 251 -17.31 -2.51 8.92
CA GLU A 251 -18.65 -2.15 9.41
C GLU A 251 -18.73 -0.69 9.91
N CYS A 252 -17.67 -0.15 10.52
CA CYS A 252 -17.60 1.28 10.82
C CYS A 252 -17.69 2.16 9.56
N SER A 253 -17.36 1.64 8.37
CA SER A 253 -17.52 2.38 7.12
C SER A 253 -18.98 2.57 6.72
N ARG A 254 -19.92 1.82 7.32
CA ARG A 254 -21.37 2.06 7.16
C ARG A 254 -21.86 3.21 8.02
N SER A 255 -21.30 3.38 9.22
CA SER A 255 -21.70 4.45 10.14
C SER A 255 -21.02 5.78 9.84
N ILE A 256 -19.78 5.75 9.33
CA ILE A 256 -19.05 6.95 8.91
C ILE A 256 -19.35 7.22 7.42
N GLY A 257 -20.22 8.20 7.17
CA GLY A 257 -20.58 8.64 5.83
C GLY A 257 -19.39 9.09 4.97
N THR A 258 -19.57 9.11 3.66
CA THR A 258 -18.50 9.39 2.66
C THR A 258 -17.88 10.78 2.82
N ASP A 259 -18.68 11.78 3.22
CA ASP A 259 -18.22 13.17 3.39
C ASP A 259 -17.56 13.43 4.75
N ASN A 260 -17.50 12.43 5.63
CA ASN A 260 -16.95 12.61 6.97
C ASN A 260 -15.42 12.71 6.94
N VAL A 261 -14.84 13.68 7.64
CA VAL A 261 -13.39 13.88 7.75
C VAL A 261 -12.65 12.64 8.29
N CYS A 262 -13.33 11.82 9.10
CA CYS A 262 -12.77 10.58 9.63
C CYS A 262 -12.69 9.46 8.58
N ARG A 263 -13.45 9.53 7.48
CA ARG A 263 -13.54 8.49 6.46
C ARG A 263 -12.19 8.17 5.85
N GLU A 264 -11.46 9.21 5.42
CA GLU A 264 -10.13 9.05 4.81
C GLU A 264 -9.14 8.38 5.79
N ARG A 265 -9.25 8.67 7.10
CA ARG A 265 -8.41 8.02 8.11
C ARG A 265 -8.84 6.60 8.42
N LEU A 266 -10.13 6.31 8.36
CA LEU A 266 -10.66 4.96 8.58
C LEU A 266 -10.14 4.05 7.46
N GLU A 267 -10.31 4.48 6.21
CA GLU A 267 -9.83 3.75 5.04
C GLU A 267 -8.31 3.57 5.08
N LYS A 268 -7.53 4.62 5.42
CA LYS A 268 -6.07 4.50 5.62
C LYS A 268 -5.70 3.45 6.68
N THR A 269 -6.53 3.26 7.70
CA THR A 269 -6.31 2.26 8.76
C THR A 269 -6.68 0.85 8.27
N ILE A 270 -7.80 0.70 7.56
CA ILE A 270 -8.21 -0.55 6.89
C ILE A 270 -7.12 -1.02 5.91
N ILE A 271 -6.60 -0.10 5.07
CA ILE A 271 -5.49 -0.40 4.16
C ILE A 271 -4.20 -0.74 4.92
N LEU A 272 -3.99 -0.19 6.11
CA LEU A 272 -2.81 -0.56 6.89
C LEU A 272 -2.91 -1.99 7.42
N PHE A 273 -4.09 -2.45 7.84
CA PHE A 273 -4.32 -3.84 8.24
C PHE A 273 -3.99 -4.82 7.12
N THR A 274 -4.51 -4.58 5.92
CA THR A 274 -4.21 -5.45 4.76
C THR A 274 -2.73 -5.41 4.39
N LYS A 275 -2.08 -4.25 4.49
CA LYS A 275 -0.63 -4.12 4.32
C LYS A 275 0.20 -4.85 5.37
N VAL A 276 -0.31 -5.09 6.58
CA VAL A 276 0.39 -5.96 7.54
C VAL A 276 0.45 -7.39 7.01
N LEU A 277 -0.68 -7.90 6.51
CA LEU A 277 -0.76 -9.26 5.95
C LEU A 277 0.10 -9.41 4.70
N LEU A 278 0.02 -8.45 3.76
CA LEU A 278 0.79 -8.47 2.52
C LEU A 278 2.30 -8.40 2.76
N ASP A 279 2.77 -7.46 3.60
CA ASP A 279 4.19 -7.38 3.96
C ASP A 279 4.67 -8.65 4.67
N PHE A 280 3.83 -9.23 5.53
CA PHE A 280 4.18 -10.46 6.25
C PHE A 280 4.27 -11.66 5.31
N LEU A 281 3.35 -11.79 4.36
CA LEU A 281 3.39 -12.81 3.31
C LEU A 281 4.63 -12.67 2.41
N ASP A 282 4.94 -11.44 2.00
CA ASP A 282 6.11 -11.13 1.17
C ASP A 282 7.43 -11.54 1.84
N GLN A 283 7.61 -11.14 3.10
CA GLN A 283 8.85 -11.36 3.83
C GLN A 283 8.97 -12.75 4.46
N HIS A 284 7.83 -13.37 4.83
CA HIS A 284 7.81 -14.63 5.58
C HIS A 284 6.79 -15.64 5.02
N PRO A 285 6.91 -16.05 3.74
CA PRO A 285 5.91 -16.91 3.10
C PRO A 285 5.68 -18.22 3.84
N PHE A 286 6.72 -18.86 4.37
CA PHE A 286 6.56 -20.09 5.18
C PHE A 286 5.85 -19.84 6.51
N SER A 287 6.14 -18.72 7.18
CA SER A 287 5.46 -18.36 8.43
C SER A 287 4.00 -17.96 8.21
N PHE A 288 3.64 -17.59 6.98
CA PHE A 288 2.29 -17.22 6.59
C PHE A 288 1.37 -18.43 6.38
N THR A 289 1.90 -19.66 6.24
CA THR A 289 1.11 -20.87 5.95
C THR A 289 -0.16 -21.02 6.81
N PRO A 290 -0.15 -20.84 8.14
CA PRO A 290 -1.35 -20.95 8.97
C PRO A 290 -2.43 -19.89 8.69
N LEU A 291 -2.07 -18.79 8.03
CA LEU A 291 -2.96 -17.67 7.71
C LEU A 291 -3.56 -17.77 6.30
N ILE A 292 -3.08 -18.70 5.47
CA ILE A 292 -3.50 -18.82 4.05
C ILE A 292 -5.01 -18.99 3.95
N GLN A 293 -5.58 -19.99 4.62
CA GLN A 293 -7.00 -20.30 4.53
C GLN A 293 -7.86 -19.09 4.89
N ARG A 294 -7.60 -18.49 6.06
CA ARG A 294 -8.37 -17.33 6.55
C ARG A 294 -8.19 -16.10 5.65
N SER A 295 -7.00 -15.92 5.07
CA SER A 295 -6.72 -14.84 4.11
C SER A 295 -7.53 -14.98 2.82
N LEU A 296 -7.61 -16.20 2.29
CA LEU A 296 -8.38 -16.52 1.09
C LEU A 296 -9.89 -16.40 1.37
N GLU A 297 -10.39 -17.00 2.44
CA GLU A 297 -11.80 -16.91 2.86
C GLU A 297 -12.23 -15.46 3.06
N PHE A 298 -11.43 -14.67 3.76
CA PHE A 298 -11.70 -13.24 3.99
C PHE A 298 -11.69 -12.45 2.68
N SER A 299 -10.63 -12.59 1.87
CA SER A 299 -10.50 -11.79 0.65
C SER A 299 -11.56 -12.15 -0.38
N VAL A 300 -11.85 -13.44 -0.56
CA VAL A 300 -12.85 -13.90 -1.53
C VAL A 300 -14.26 -13.54 -1.10
N SER A 301 -14.61 -13.67 0.19
CA SER A 301 -15.93 -13.29 0.67
C SER A 301 -16.22 -11.79 0.45
N TYR A 302 -15.30 -10.91 0.81
CA TYR A 302 -15.51 -9.46 0.65
C TYR A 302 -15.40 -8.97 -0.80
N VAL A 303 -14.68 -9.66 -1.68
CA VAL A 303 -14.45 -9.18 -3.07
C VAL A 303 -15.41 -9.81 -4.08
N PHE A 304 -15.81 -11.07 -3.88
CA PHE A 304 -16.56 -11.83 -4.88
C PHE A 304 -17.96 -12.28 -4.40
N THR A 305 -18.40 -11.85 -3.21
CA THR A 305 -19.75 -12.14 -2.70
C THR A 305 -20.42 -10.88 -2.16
N GLU A 306 -21.72 -10.97 -1.87
CA GLU A 306 -22.54 -9.86 -1.36
C GLU A 306 -22.05 -9.31 -0.01
N VAL A 307 -21.20 -10.05 0.72
CA VAL A 307 -20.64 -9.62 2.02
C VAL A 307 -19.91 -8.28 1.92
N GLY A 308 -19.26 -7.99 0.78
CA GLY A 308 -18.54 -6.74 0.59
C GLY A 308 -19.40 -5.53 0.21
N GLU A 309 -20.66 -5.75 -0.16
CA GLU A 309 -21.50 -4.69 -0.70
C GLU A 309 -21.74 -3.57 0.34
N GLY A 310 -21.44 -2.34 -0.08
CA GLY A 310 -21.58 -1.13 0.73
C GLY A 310 -20.49 -0.91 1.78
N VAL A 311 -19.48 -1.78 1.89
CA VAL A 311 -18.36 -1.61 2.85
C VAL A 311 -16.98 -1.61 2.21
N THR A 312 -16.83 -2.22 1.03
CA THR A 312 -15.57 -2.21 0.30
C THR A 312 -15.40 -0.91 -0.49
N PHE A 313 -14.15 -0.60 -0.78
CA PHE A 313 -13.74 0.52 -1.61
C PHE A 313 -12.53 0.10 -2.45
N GLU A 314 -12.29 0.79 -3.56
CA GLU A 314 -11.34 0.36 -4.61
C GLU A 314 -9.98 -0.09 -4.06
N ARG A 315 -9.34 0.75 -3.25
CA ARG A 315 -8.02 0.43 -2.68
C ARG A 315 -8.05 -0.83 -1.81
N PHE A 316 -9.13 -1.10 -1.09
CA PHE A 316 -9.25 -2.30 -0.26
C PHE A 316 -9.39 -3.55 -1.14
N ILE A 317 -10.21 -3.46 -2.19
CA ILE A 317 -10.39 -4.53 -3.17
C ILE A 317 -9.05 -4.90 -3.80
N VAL A 318 -8.27 -3.90 -4.24
CA VAL A 318 -6.91 -4.09 -4.78
C VAL A 318 -6.01 -4.81 -3.78
N GLN A 319 -6.03 -4.45 -2.49
CA GLN A 319 -5.20 -5.15 -1.48
C GLN A 319 -5.64 -6.61 -1.28
N CYS A 320 -6.94 -6.90 -1.28
CA CYS A 320 -7.48 -8.26 -1.18
C CYS A 320 -7.12 -9.11 -2.42
N MET A 321 -7.27 -8.56 -3.63
CA MET A 321 -6.87 -9.24 -4.87
C MET A 321 -5.36 -9.52 -4.90
N ASN A 322 -4.55 -8.55 -4.46
CA ASN A 322 -3.10 -8.75 -4.30
C ASN A 322 -2.76 -9.85 -3.29
N LEU A 323 -3.52 -9.96 -2.19
CA LEU A 323 -3.33 -11.02 -1.21
C LEU A 323 -3.62 -12.40 -1.82
N ILE A 324 -4.73 -12.53 -2.56
CA ILE A 324 -5.07 -13.75 -3.29
C ILE A 324 -3.97 -14.09 -4.30
N LYS A 325 -3.58 -13.14 -5.15
CA LYS A 325 -2.52 -13.30 -6.15
C LYS A 325 -1.20 -13.77 -5.53
N MET A 326 -0.75 -13.11 -4.46
CA MET A 326 0.50 -13.45 -3.80
C MET A 326 0.49 -14.86 -3.20
N ILE A 327 -0.68 -15.35 -2.75
CA ILE A 327 -0.84 -16.73 -2.29
C ILE A 327 -0.85 -17.70 -3.48
N VAL A 328 -1.61 -17.42 -4.54
CA VAL A 328 -1.72 -18.29 -5.72
C VAL A 328 -0.36 -18.47 -6.38
N LYS A 329 0.38 -17.37 -6.61
CA LYS A 329 1.66 -17.37 -7.33
C LYS A 329 2.89 -17.60 -6.45
N ASN A 330 2.73 -17.86 -5.15
CA ASN A 330 3.88 -18.04 -4.30
C ASN A 330 4.65 -19.33 -4.65
N TYR A 331 5.90 -19.19 -5.07
CA TYR A 331 6.76 -20.34 -5.36
C TYR A 331 7.02 -21.21 -4.13
N ALA A 332 7.00 -20.64 -2.92
CA ALA A 332 7.18 -21.39 -1.67
C ALA A 332 6.01 -22.37 -1.39
N TYR A 333 4.86 -22.21 -2.07
CA TYR A 333 3.67 -23.05 -1.91
C TYR A 333 3.48 -24.04 -3.06
N LYS A 334 4.47 -24.16 -3.94
CA LYS A 334 4.48 -25.12 -5.04
C LYS A 334 5.39 -26.30 -4.69
N PRO A 335 4.84 -27.52 -4.53
CA PRO A 335 5.66 -28.70 -4.29
C PRO A 335 6.64 -28.94 -5.44
N SER A 336 7.81 -29.47 -5.09
CA SER A 336 8.78 -30.01 -6.05
C SER A 336 8.20 -31.21 -6.81
N LYS A 337 8.77 -31.52 -7.98
CA LYS A 337 8.36 -32.70 -8.78
C LYS A 337 8.44 -34.00 -7.98
N ASN A 338 9.47 -34.12 -7.14
CA ASN A 338 9.57 -35.16 -6.13
C ASN A 338 9.02 -34.59 -4.82
N PHE A 339 7.86 -35.07 -4.36
CA PHE A 339 7.19 -34.55 -3.17
C PHE A 339 8.02 -34.70 -1.89
N GLU A 340 8.89 -35.70 -1.80
CA GLU A 340 9.77 -35.95 -0.65
C GLU A 340 10.81 -34.84 -0.43
N ASP A 341 11.12 -34.06 -1.47
CA ASP A 341 12.09 -32.95 -1.40
C ASP A 341 11.45 -31.62 -0.91
N SER A 342 10.13 -31.58 -0.74
CA SER A 342 9.40 -30.38 -0.32
C SER A 342 9.35 -30.24 1.20
N SER A 343 9.41 -29.00 1.70
CA SER A 343 9.25 -28.75 3.14
C SER A 343 7.82 -29.06 3.60
N PRO A 344 7.62 -29.44 4.88
CA PRO A 344 6.28 -29.66 5.43
C PRO A 344 5.35 -28.44 5.26
N GLU A 345 5.90 -27.23 5.41
CA GLU A 345 5.16 -25.96 5.26
C GLU A 345 4.72 -25.74 3.80
N THR A 346 5.55 -26.10 2.82
CA THR A 346 5.18 -26.04 1.39
C THR A 346 4.04 -27.00 1.09
N LEU A 347 4.12 -28.23 1.60
CA LEU A 347 3.08 -29.25 1.39
C LEU A 347 1.75 -28.85 2.03
N GLU A 348 1.78 -28.33 3.25
CA GLU A 348 0.56 -27.86 3.93
C GLU A 348 -0.04 -26.64 3.23
N ALA A 349 0.78 -25.66 2.81
CA ALA A 349 0.31 -24.52 2.04
C ALA A 349 -0.35 -24.94 0.71
N HIS A 350 0.27 -25.88 0.01
CA HIS A 350 -0.28 -26.45 -1.23
C HIS A 350 -1.63 -27.15 -0.99
N LYS A 351 -1.71 -27.96 0.07
CA LYS A 351 -2.94 -28.65 0.47
C LYS A 351 -4.06 -27.66 0.79
N ILE A 352 -3.78 -26.58 1.54
CA ILE A 352 -4.76 -25.52 1.83
C ILE A 352 -5.23 -24.86 0.53
N LYS A 353 -4.31 -24.51 -0.38
CA LYS A 353 -4.66 -23.95 -1.70
C LYS A 353 -5.61 -24.87 -2.47
N MET A 354 -5.28 -26.16 -2.57
CA MET A 354 -6.11 -27.13 -3.31
C MET A 354 -7.48 -27.36 -2.65
N ALA A 355 -7.54 -27.33 -1.32
CA ALA A 355 -8.80 -27.46 -0.59
C ALA A 355 -9.69 -26.21 -0.73
N PHE A 356 -9.10 -25.03 -0.87
CA PHE A 356 -9.84 -23.77 -1.01
C PHE A 356 -10.32 -23.52 -2.44
N PHE A 357 -9.45 -23.67 -3.44
CA PHE A 357 -9.75 -23.40 -4.85
C PHE A 357 -10.50 -24.57 -5.50
N THR A 358 -11.72 -24.80 -5.01
CA THR A 358 -12.66 -25.79 -5.54
C THR A 358 -13.37 -25.26 -6.79
N TYR A 359 -14.04 -26.15 -7.54
CA TYR A 359 -14.82 -25.77 -8.72
C TYR A 359 -15.81 -24.61 -8.47
N PRO A 360 -16.67 -24.64 -7.42
CA PRO A 360 -17.57 -23.53 -7.12
C PRO A 360 -16.84 -22.20 -6.85
N THR A 361 -15.78 -22.24 -6.04
CA THR A 361 -14.99 -21.05 -5.69
C THR A 361 -14.33 -20.44 -6.91
N LEU A 362 -13.67 -21.25 -7.74
CA LEU A 362 -13.00 -20.81 -8.96
C LEU A 362 -14.01 -20.25 -9.97
N THR A 363 -15.15 -20.91 -10.14
CA THR A 363 -16.20 -20.47 -11.07
C THR A 363 -16.79 -19.13 -10.63
N GLU A 364 -17.06 -18.94 -9.34
CA GLU A 364 -17.59 -17.67 -8.83
C GLU A 364 -16.58 -16.52 -9.00
N ILE A 365 -15.31 -16.75 -8.65
CA ILE A 365 -14.25 -15.76 -8.85
C ILE A 365 -14.14 -15.38 -10.33
N CYS A 366 -14.07 -16.37 -11.22
CA CYS A 366 -13.97 -16.14 -12.66
C CYS A 366 -15.17 -15.37 -13.19
N ARG A 367 -16.39 -15.79 -12.84
CA ARG A 367 -17.61 -15.14 -13.31
C ARG A 367 -17.69 -13.70 -12.81
N ARG A 368 -17.40 -13.43 -11.53
CA ARG A 368 -17.42 -12.07 -10.97
C ARG A 368 -16.33 -11.17 -11.54
N LEU A 369 -15.11 -11.67 -11.77
CA LEU A 369 -14.06 -10.91 -12.45
C LEU A 369 -14.54 -10.42 -13.82
N VAL A 370 -15.14 -11.31 -14.61
CA VAL A 370 -15.59 -10.99 -15.96
C VAL A 370 -16.88 -10.18 -15.97
N SER A 371 -17.91 -10.58 -15.22
CA SER A 371 -19.24 -9.96 -15.30
C SER A 371 -19.41 -8.69 -14.46
N HIS A 372 -18.45 -8.37 -13.59
CA HIS A 372 -18.50 -7.18 -12.75
C HIS A 372 -17.27 -6.30 -12.92
N TYR A 373 -16.06 -6.85 -12.72
CA TYR A 373 -14.84 -6.04 -12.67
C TYR A 373 -14.24 -5.69 -14.04
N PHE A 374 -14.53 -6.46 -15.09
CA PHE A 374 -14.05 -6.19 -16.45
C PHE A 374 -14.98 -5.28 -17.25
N LEU A 375 -16.20 -5.02 -16.77
CA LEU A 375 -17.10 -4.07 -17.43
C LEU A 375 -16.48 -2.67 -17.39
N LEU A 376 -16.53 -1.94 -18.50
CA LEU A 376 -16.18 -0.53 -18.51
C LEU A 376 -17.23 0.25 -17.73
N THR A 377 -16.76 1.07 -16.80
CA THR A 377 -17.56 1.97 -15.98
C THR A 377 -17.91 3.25 -16.74
N GLU A 378 -18.90 3.99 -16.25
CA GLU A 378 -19.28 5.29 -16.82
C GLU A 378 -18.14 6.31 -16.73
N GLU A 379 -17.34 6.26 -15.65
CA GLU A 379 -16.15 7.09 -15.47
C GLU A 379 -15.08 6.77 -16.53
N GLU A 380 -14.80 5.49 -16.77
CA GLU A 380 -13.87 5.04 -17.82
C GLU A 380 -14.35 5.42 -19.23
N LEU A 381 -15.66 5.30 -19.51
CA LEU A 381 -16.24 5.72 -20.79
C LEU A 381 -16.21 7.24 -20.98
N THR A 382 -16.31 8.00 -19.89
CA THR A 382 -16.16 9.47 -19.92
C THR A 382 -14.70 9.83 -20.20
N MET A 383 -13.76 9.18 -19.50
CA MET A 383 -12.33 9.37 -19.72
C MET A 383 -11.92 9.01 -21.16
N TRP A 384 -12.49 7.95 -21.74
CA TRP A 384 -12.28 7.60 -23.15
C TRP A 384 -12.59 8.78 -24.09
N GLU A 385 -13.73 9.45 -23.89
CA GLU A 385 -14.17 10.53 -24.77
C GLU A 385 -13.45 11.87 -24.48
N GLU A 386 -13.06 12.14 -23.23
CA GLU A 386 -12.40 13.39 -22.82
C GLU A 386 -10.87 13.37 -22.97
N ASP A 387 -10.23 12.24 -22.66
CA ASP A 387 -8.78 12.02 -22.70
C ASP A 387 -8.44 10.58 -23.17
N PRO A 388 -8.56 10.30 -24.48
CA PRO A 388 -8.34 8.96 -25.03
C PRO A 388 -6.89 8.46 -24.83
N GLU A 389 -5.91 9.37 -24.78
CA GLU A 389 -4.52 8.98 -24.49
C GLU A 389 -4.39 8.54 -23.02
N GLY A 390 -4.94 9.33 -22.09
CA GLY A 390 -5.00 8.98 -20.67
C GLY A 390 -5.64 7.62 -20.42
N PHE A 391 -6.78 7.35 -21.08
CA PHE A 391 -7.48 6.07 -21.01
C PHE A 391 -6.56 4.88 -21.38
N THR A 392 -5.78 5.00 -22.46
CA THR A 392 -4.88 3.91 -22.90
C THR A 392 -3.65 3.70 -21.99
N VAL A 393 -3.17 4.76 -21.34
CA VAL A 393 -1.99 4.70 -20.46
C VAL A 393 -2.32 3.98 -19.14
N GLU A 394 -3.51 4.20 -18.58
CA GLU A 394 -3.92 3.55 -17.33
C GLU A 394 -4.00 2.01 -17.45
N GLU A 395 -4.31 1.50 -18.64
CA GLU A 395 -4.42 0.07 -18.91
C GLU A 395 -3.08 -0.64 -19.16
N THR A 396 -2.00 0.07 -19.53
CA THR A 396 -0.77 -0.54 -20.09
C THR A 396 0.47 -0.47 -19.19
N GLY A 397 0.33 -0.12 -17.91
CA GLY A 397 1.46 0.15 -17.01
C GLY A 397 2.00 -1.07 -16.23
N GLY A 398 3.31 -1.35 -16.31
CA GLY A 398 4.02 -2.45 -15.64
C GLY A 398 3.52 -2.89 -14.24
N ASP A 399 3.87 -2.18 -13.17
CA ASP A 399 3.55 -2.57 -11.78
C ASP A 399 2.24 -1.92 -11.26
N SER A 400 1.39 -1.37 -12.15
CA SER A 400 0.17 -0.64 -11.78
C SER A 400 -0.86 -1.52 -11.07
N TRP A 401 -0.87 -2.83 -11.34
CA TRP A 401 -1.73 -3.83 -10.70
C TRP A 401 -1.63 -3.85 -9.17
N LYS A 402 -0.53 -3.33 -8.59
CA LYS A 402 -0.36 -3.21 -7.14
C LYS A 402 -1.25 -2.11 -6.53
N TYR A 403 -1.74 -1.18 -7.35
CA TYR A 403 -2.33 0.08 -6.90
C TYR A 403 -3.66 0.42 -7.56
N SER A 404 -3.87 0.03 -8.82
CA SER A 404 -5.06 0.36 -9.61
C SER A 404 -5.96 -0.85 -9.81
N LEU A 405 -7.28 -0.66 -9.72
CA LEU A 405 -8.25 -1.76 -9.78
C LEU A 405 -8.22 -2.53 -11.11
N ARG A 406 -8.29 -1.83 -12.24
CA ARG A 406 -8.39 -2.45 -13.56
C ARG A 406 -7.20 -3.38 -13.88
N PRO A 407 -5.93 -2.95 -13.74
CA PRO A 407 -4.80 -3.86 -13.95
C PRO A 407 -4.74 -4.96 -12.88
N CYS A 408 -5.20 -4.69 -11.65
CA CYS A 408 -5.22 -5.70 -10.57
C CYS A 408 -6.17 -6.86 -10.89
N THR A 409 -7.37 -6.57 -11.40
CA THR A 409 -8.39 -7.59 -11.73
C THR A 409 -7.93 -8.45 -12.90
N GLU A 410 -7.34 -7.85 -13.94
CA GLU A 410 -6.82 -8.55 -15.11
C GLU A 410 -5.63 -9.45 -14.75
N VAL A 411 -4.67 -8.95 -13.97
CA VAL A 411 -3.53 -9.76 -13.51
C VAL A 411 -3.97 -10.90 -12.59
N LEU A 412 -4.93 -10.67 -11.70
CA LEU A 412 -5.49 -11.73 -10.85
C LEU A 412 -6.19 -12.80 -11.71
N PHE A 413 -6.98 -12.38 -12.71
CA PHE A 413 -7.62 -13.29 -13.65
C PHE A 413 -6.59 -14.16 -14.36
N ILE A 414 -5.56 -13.57 -14.96
CA ILE A 414 -4.48 -14.30 -15.67
C ILE A 414 -3.84 -15.34 -14.73
N ASP A 415 -3.48 -14.94 -13.51
CA ASP A 415 -2.79 -15.83 -12.57
C ASP A 415 -3.64 -17.00 -12.10
N ILE A 416 -4.92 -16.76 -11.82
CA ILE A 416 -5.87 -17.82 -11.43
C ILE A 416 -6.17 -18.72 -12.64
N PHE A 417 -6.40 -18.14 -13.82
CA PHE A 417 -6.70 -18.90 -15.03
C PHE A 417 -5.52 -19.79 -15.42
N HIS A 418 -4.30 -19.26 -15.39
CA HIS A 418 -3.09 -20.02 -15.68
C HIS A 418 -2.91 -21.23 -14.74
N GLU A 419 -3.07 -21.01 -13.42
CA GLU A 419 -2.89 -22.08 -12.41
C GLU A 419 -4.03 -23.12 -12.46
N TYR A 420 -5.26 -22.72 -12.79
CA TYR A 420 -6.46 -23.57 -12.72
C TYR A 420 -7.18 -23.75 -14.07
N ASN A 421 -6.45 -23.68 -15.19
CA ASN A 421 -7.01 -23.66 -16.55
C ASN A 421 -7.92 -24.86 -16.85
N GLN A 422 -7.62 -26.05 -16.32
CA GLN A 422 -8.42 -27.25 -16.57
C GLN A 422 -9.85 -27.11 -16.04
N THR A 423 -10.02 -26.37 -14.94
CA THR A 423 -11.34 -26.09 -14.34
C THR A 423 -12.01 -24.89 -15.01
N LEU A 424 -11.24 -23.86 -15.37
CA LEU A 424 -11.79 -22.57 -15.81
C LEU A 424 -12.02 -22.47 -17.32
N THR A 425 -11.35 -23.29 -18.13
CA THR A 425 -11.54 -23.32 -19.59
C THR A 425 -13.00 -23.59 -19.97
N PRO A 426 -13.69 -24.63 -19.44
CA PRO A 426 -15.10 -24.86 -19.76
C PRO A 426 -16.01 -23.69 -19.37
N VAL A 427 -15.74 -23.03 -18.23
CA VAL A 427 -16.53 -21.90 -17.74
C VAL A 427 -16.43 -20.72 -18.70
N LEU A 428 -15.22 -20.37 -19.14
CA LEU A 428 -15.02 -19.26 -20.05
C LEU A 428 -15.56 -19.54 -21.46
N LEU A 429 -15.45 -20.79 -21.93
CA LEU A 429 -16.07 -21.23 -23.18
C LEU A 429 -17.60 -21.15 -23.12
N GLU A 430 -18.22 -21.51 -22.00
CA GLU A 430 -19.66 -21.34 -21.77
C GLU A 430 -20.04 -19.86 -21.87
N MET A 431 -19.31 -18.96 -21.21
CA MET A 431 -19.54 -17.50 -21.26
C MET A 431 -19.37 -16.93 -22.68
N MET A 432 -18.42 -17.47 -23.46
CA MET A 432 -18.24 -17.09 -24.85
C MET A 432 -19.39 -17.60 -25.74
N GLN A 433 -19.87 -18.82 -25.50
CA GLN A 433 -20.95 -19.44 -26.28
C GLN A 433 -22.30 -18.72 -26.08
N THR A 434 -22.59 -18.22 -24.88
CA THR A 434 -23.84 -17.46 -24.62
C THR A 434 -23.91 -16.12 -25.35
N LEU A 435 -22.78 -15.62 -25.88
CA LEU A 435 -22.67 -14.34 -26.58
C LEU A 435 -22.47 -14.47 -28.09
N GLN A 436 -22.68 -15.68 -28.64
CA GLN A 436 -22.62 -15.92 -30.08
C GLN A 436 -23.74 -15.18 -30.81
N GLY A 437 -23.40 -14.57 -31.95
CA GLY A 437 -24.34 -13.87 -32.82
C GLY A 437 -24.30 -12.34 -32.69
N PRO A 438 -25.13 -11.64 -33.48
CA PRO A 438 -25.16 -10.18 -33.50
C PRO A 438 -25.71 -9.63 -32.18
N THR A 439 -24.98 -8.69 -31.59
CA THR A 439 -25.39 -8.01 -30.35
C THR A 439 -26.31 -6.84 -30.70
N ASN A 440 -27.39 -6.67 -29.94
CA ASN A 440 -28.27 -5.51 -30.10
C ASN A 440 -27.51 -4.22 -29.74
N VAL A 441 -27.38 -3.33 -30.72
CA VAL A 441 -26.62 -2.08 -30.59
C VAL A 441 -27.28 -1.08 -29.62
N GLU A 442 -28.57 -1.25 -29.35
CA GLU A 442 -29.30 -0.44 -28.37
C GLU A 442 -29.09 -0.89 -26.92
N ASP A 443 -28.62 -2.12 -26.71
CA ASP A 443 -28.39 -2.67 -25.37
C ASP A 443 -26.92 -2.49 -24.96
N MET A 444 -26.64 -1.36 -24.30
CA MET A 444 -25.29 -1.04 -23.81
C MET A 444 -24.75 -2.11 -22.85
N ASN A 445 -25.59 -2.69 -21.99
CA ASN A 445 -25.14 -3.71 -21.05
C ASN A 445 -24.71 -4.97 -21.78
N ALA A 446 -25.45 -5.40 -22.82
CA ALA A 446 -25.04 -6.53 -23.63
C ALA A 446 -23.72 -6.30 -24.37
N LEU A 447 -23.48 -5.07 -24.85
CA LEU A 447 -22.20 -4.69 -25.48
C LEU A 447 -21.04 -4.74 -24.48
N LEU A 448 -21.21 -4.20 -23.27
CA LEU A 448 -20.19 -4.19 -22.22
C LEU A 448 -19.89 -5.59 -21.68
N ILE A 449 -20.91 -6.44 -21.50
CA ILE A 449 -20.71 -7.85 -21.10
C ILE A 449 -19.89 -8.58 -22.16
N LYS A 450 -20.16 -8.32 -23.44
CA LYS A 450 -19.42 -8.93 -24.54
C LYS A 450 -17.98 -8.43 -24.64
N ASP A 451 -17.76 -7.13 -24.42
CA ASP A 451 -16.40 -6.58 -24.26
C ASP A 451 -15.65 -7.29 -23.14
N ALA A 452 -16.25 -7.45 -21.97
CA ALA A 452 -15.62 -8.10 -20.83
C ALA A 452 -15.29 -9.58 -21.07
N VAL A 453 -16.19 -10.34 -21.71
CA VAL A 453 -15.92 -11.74 -22.08
C VAL A 453 -14.80 -11.82 -23.12
N TYR A 454 -14.79 -10.93 -24.12
CA TYR A 454 -13.69 -10.87 -25.08
C TYR A 454 -12.36 -10.47 -24.42
N ASN A 455 -12.39 -9.59 -23.41
CA ASN A 455 -11.21 -9.26 -22.60
C ASN A 455 -10.65 -10.54 -21.96
N ALA A 456 -11.50 -11.28 -21.25
CA ALA A 456 -11.13 -12.53 -20.59
C ALA A 456 -10.56 -13.58 -21.55
N VAL A 457 -11.19 -13.78 -22.72
CA VAL A 457 -10.72 -14.72 -23.75
C VAL A 457 -9.39 -14.26 -24.37
N GLY A 458 -9.16 -12.96 -24.51
CA GLY A 458 -7.89 -12.42 -24.99
C GLY A 458 -6.76 -12.59 -23.97
N LEU A 459 -7.04 -12.33 -22.69
CA LEU A 459 -6.07 -12.53 -21.60
C LEU A 459 -5.67 -14.00 -21.42
N ALA A 460 -6.59 -14.93 -21.70
CA ALA A 460 -6.39 -16.38 -21.59
C ALA A 460 -6.02 -17.07 -22.94
N ALA A 461 -5.56 -16.31 -23.94
CA ALA A 461 -5.31 -16.84 -25.28
C ALA A 461 -4.34 -18.04 -25.30
N PHE A 462 -3.30 -18.00 -24.47
CA PHE A 462 -2.30 -19.07 -24.38
C PHE A 462 -2.84 -20.37 -23.76
N GLU A 463 -3.83 -20.27 -22.87
CA GLU A 463 -4.47 -21.44 -22.27
C GLU A 463 -5.61 -21.99 -23.14
N LEU A 464 -6.21 -21.16 -24.00
CA LEU A 464 -7.40 -21.50 -24.80
C LEU A 464 -7.12 -21.97 -26.24
N PHE A 465 -5.89 -21.84 -26.76
CA PHE A 465 -5.62 -22.03 -28.21
C PHE A 465 -5.93 -23.43 -28.77
N ASP A 466 -5.99 -24.45 -27.90
CA ASP A 466 -6.39 -25.82 -28.28
C ASP A 466 -7.89 -26.05 -28.16
N SER A 467 -8.61 -25.21 -27.40
CA SER A 467 -10.04 -25.34 -27.17
C SER A 467 -10.90 -24.44 -28.07
N VAL A 468 -10.31 -23.42 -28.69
CA VAL A 468 -11.00 -22.46 -29.57
C VAL A 468 -10.44 -22.54 -31.00
N ASP A 469 -11.31 -22.79 -31.98
CA ASP A 469 -10.96 -22.60 -33.40
C ASP A 469 -10.99 -21.10 -33.74
N PHE A 470 -9.88 -20.43 -33.42
CA PHE A 470 -9.76 -18.99 -33.59
C PHE A 470 -9.86 -18.55 -35.05
N ASP A 471 -9.39 -19.37 -36.01
CA ASP A 471 -9.48 -19.05 -37.43
C ASP A 471 -10.94 -18.96 -37.90
N GLN A 472 -11.79 -19.90 -37.45
CA GLN A 472 -13.23 -19.86 -37.75
C GLN A 472 -13.93 -18.71 -37.02
N TRP A 473 -13.62 -18.51 -35.75
CA TRP A 473 -14.21 -17.44 -34.96
C TRP A 473 -13.87 -16.06 -35.52
N PHE A 474 -12.62 -15.85 -35.94
CA PHE A 474 -12.16 -14.65 -36.63
C PHE A 474 -13.00 -14.35 -37.87
N LYS A 475 -13.16 -15.33 -38.77
CA LYS A 475 -13.92 -15.15 -40.02
C LYS A 475 -15.40 -14.91 -39.80
N ASN A 476 -16.01 -15.70 -38.93
CA ASN A 476 -17.46 -15.82 -38.84
C ASN A 476 -18.08 -14.79 -37.90
N GLN A 477 -17.31 -14.24 -36.96
CA GLN A 477 -17.83 -13.33 -35.94
C GLN A 477 -16.97 -12.08 -35.77
N LEU A 478 -15.68 -12.21 -35.44
CA LEU A 478 -14.86 -11.04 -35.09
C LEU A 478 -14.71 -10.06 -36.26
N LEU A 479 -14.48 -10.55 -37.48
CA LEU A 479 -14.33 -9.71 -38.65
C LEU A 479 -15.63 -8.95 -38.99
N PRO A 480 -16.83 -9.60 -39.04
CA PRO A 480 -18.10 -8.87 -39.15
C PRO A 480 -18.31 -7.80 -38.08
N GLU A 481 -17.92 -8.07 -36.83
CA GLU A 481 -18.08 -7.12 -35.72
C GLU A 481 -17.21 -5.86 -35.90
N LEU A 482 -15.99 -5.99 -36.43
CA LEU A 482 -15.15 -4.84 -36.77
C LEU A 482 -15.78 -3.91 -37.81
N GLN A 483 -16.69 -4.41 -38.66
CA GLN A 483 -17.36 -3.62 -39.70
C GLN A 483 -18.63 -2.89 -39.19
N VAL A 484 -19.02 -3.05 -37.93
CA VAL A 484 -20.22 -2.41 -37.37
C VAL A 484 -19.96 -0.92 -37.12
N VAL A 485 -20.51 -0.08 -37.98
CA VAL A 485 -20.40 1.40 -37.90
C VAL A 485 -21.50 1.95 -36.99
N HIS A 486 -21.21 2.02 -35.70
CA HIS A 486 -22.07 2.68 -34.71
C HIS A 486 -21.25 3.22 -33.53
N ASN A 487 -21.66 4.37 -32.97
CA ASN A 487 -20.94 5.03 -31.88
C ASN A 487 -20.85 4.16 -30.62
N ARG A 488 -21.98 3.56 -30.20
CA ARG A 488 -22.03 2.64 -29.05
C ARG A 488 -21.21 1.36 -29.23
N TYR A 489 -20.78 1.06 -30.45
CA TYR A 489 -20.02 -0.16 -30.76
C TYR A 489 -18.50 0.05 -30.65
N LYS A 490 -18.02 1.29 -30.42
CA LYS A 490 -16.60 1.62 -30.24
C LYS A 490 -15.88 0.69 -29.23
N PRO A 491 -16.43 0.40 -28.02
CA PRO A 491 -15.74 -0.47 -27.06
C PRO A 491 -15.50 -1.87 -27.61
N LEU A 492 -16.49 -2.44 -28.30
CA LEU A 492 -16.35 -3.75 -28.94
C LEU A 492 -15.36 -3.72 -30.10
N ARG A 493 -15.35 -2.68 -30.96
CA ARG A 493 -14.36 -2.60 -32.05
C ARG A 493 -12.93 -2.62 -31.50
N ARG A 494 -12.65 -1.75 -30.54
CA ARG A 494 -11.35 -1.70 -29.83
C ARG A 494 -11.01 -3.06 -29.22
N ARG A 495 -11.95 -3.68 -28.51
CA ARG A 495 -11.71 -4.97 -27.85
C ARG A 495 -11.47 -6.10 -28.82
N VAL A 496 -12.21 -6.16 -29.92
CA VAL A 496 -12.05 -7.19 -30.95
C VAL A 496 -10.68 -7.08 -31.60
N ILE A 497 -10.22 -5.86 -31.97
CA ILE A 497 -8.90 -5.73 -32.58
C ILE A 497 -7.78 -6.05 -31.57
N TRP A 498 -7.93 -5.66 -30.31
CA TRP A 498 -7.01 -6.03 -29.24
C TRP A 498 -6.96 -7.56 -29.02
N LEU A 499 -8.13 -8.21 -28.97
CA LEU A 499 -8.28 -9.66 -28.83
C LEU A 499 -7.55 -10.38 -29.97
N ILE A 500 -7.77 -9.93 -31.20
CA ILE A 500 -7.07 -10.47 -32.37
C ILE A 500 -5.55 -10.32 -32.20
N GLY A 501 -5.09 -9.15 -31.74
CA GLY A 501 -3.68 -8.91 -31.40
C GLY A 501 -3.09 -9.95 -30.43
N GLN A 502 -3.83 -10.31 -29.36
CA GLN A 502 -3.40 -11.33 -28.41
C GLN A 502 -3.26 -12.71 -29.08
N TRP A 503 -4.26 -13.12 -29.87
CA TRP A 503 -4.32 -14.45 -30.45
C TRP A 503 -3.36 -14.69 -31.61
N ILE A 504 -3.01 -13.66 -32.38
CA ILE A 504 -2.04 -13.79 -33.50
C ILE A 504 -0.67 -14.25 -32.99
N SER A 505 -0.28 -13.82 -31.80
CA SER A 505 0.99 -14.22 -31.19
C SER A 505 1.01 -15.69 -30.75
N VAL A 506 -0.17 -16.30 -30.56
CA VAL A 506 -0.34 -17.67 -30.09
C VAL A 506 -0.59 -18.63 -31.25
N LYS A 507 -1.67 -18.43 -32.03
CA LYS A 507 -2.09 -19.33 -33.10
C LYS A 507 -3.02 -18.62 -34.09
N PHE A 508 -2.51 -18.37 -35.30
CA PHE A 508 -3.30 -17.78 -36.40
C PHE A 508 -2.74 -18.19 -37.77
N LYS A 509 -3.60 -18.66 -38.68
CA LYS A 509 -3.16 -19.08 -40.02
C LYS A 509 -2.63 -17.92 -40.84
N SER A 510 -1.50 -18.14 -41.52
CA SER A 510 -0.86 -17.18 -42.43
C SER A 510 -1.82 -16.65 -43.49
N ASP A 511 -2.68 -17.51 -44.02
CA ASP A 511 -3.57 -17.22 -45.14
C ASP A 511 -4.69 -16.24 -44.78
N LEU A 512 -4.91 -16.02 -43.48
CA LEU A 512 -5.92 -15.06 -42.96
C LEU A 512 -5.34 -13.68 -42.70
N ARG A 513 -4.00 -13.54 -42.72
CA ARG A 513 -3.33 -12.26 -42.49
C ARG A 513 -3.73 -11.17 -43.50
N PRO A 514 -3.91 -11.45 -44.80
CA PRO A 514 -4.38 -10.41 -45.72
C PRO A 514 -5.73 -9.81 -45.32
N MET A 515 -6.70 -10.64 -44.91
CA MET A 515 -8.01 -10.17 -44.44
C MET A 515 -7.90 -9.34 -43.16
N LEU A 516 -7.02 -9.76 -42.25
CA LEU A 516 -6.73 -8.99 -41.04
C LEU A 516 -6.09 -7.64 -41.36
N TYR A 517 -5.10 -7.59 -42.25
CA TYR A 517 -4.42 -6.34 -42.61
C TYR A 517 -5.39 -5.37 -43.29
N GLU A 518 -6.30 -5.85 -44.13
CA GLU A 518 -7.37 -5.04 -44.69
C GLU A 518 -8.27 -4.46 -43.59
N ALA A 519 -8.68 -5.28 -42.61
CA ALA A 519 -9.46 -4.80 -41.47
C ALA A 519 -8.71 -3.73 -40.64
N ILE A 520 -7.41 -3.93 -40.38
CA ILE A 520 -6.57 -2.93 -39.69
C ILE A 520 -6.47 -1.63 -40.49
N CYS A 521 -6.25 -1.71 -41.80
CA CYS A 521 -6.19 -0.51 -42.65
C CYS A 521 -7.49 0.30 -42.59
N ASN A 522 -8.64 -0.36 -42.48
CA ASN A 522 -9.93 0.33 -42.31
C ASN A 522 -10.06 0.95 -40.90
N LEU A 523 -9.61 0.25 -39.86
CA LEU A 523 -9.65 0.77 -38.47
C LEU A 523 -8.71 1.96 -38.26
N LEU A 524 -7.55 1.99 -38.92
CA LEU A 524 -6.64 3.15 -38.89
C LEU A 524 -7.26 4.43 -39.50
N GLN A 525 -8.45 4.33 -40.11
CA GLN A 525 -9.24 5.44 -40.61
C GLN A 525 -10.45 5.77 -39.72
N ASP A 526 -10.65 5.06 -38.59
CA ASP A 526 -11.71 5.35 -37.62
C ASP A 526 -11.47 6.74 -37.00
N GLN A 527 -12.57 7.41 -36.64
CA GLN A 527 -12.52 8.74 -36.03
C GLN A 527 -12.27 8.66 -34.52
N ASP A 528 -12.53 7.51 -33.92
CA ASP A 528 -12.23 7.26 -32.52
C ASP A 528 -10.72 7.04 -32.32
N LEU A 529 -10.09 7.79 -31.42
CA LEU A 529 -8.64 7.73 -31.20
C LEU A 529 -8.18 6.49 -30.44
N VAL A 530 -9.08 5.80 -29.73
CA VAL A 530 -8.75 4.61 -28.92
C VAL A 530 -8.85 3.34 -29.75
N VAL A 531 -9.76 3.31 -30.74
CA VAL A 531 -9.91 2.22 -31.74
C VAL A 531 -8.74 2.25 -32.71
#